data_AF-A0A6G6Z234-F1
#
_entry.id   AF-A0A6G6Z234-F1
#
_cell.length_a   1.000
_cell.length_b   1.000
_cell.length_c   1.000
_cell.angle_alpha   90.00
_cell.angle_beta   90.00
_cell.angle_gamma   90.00
#
_symmetry.space_group_name_H-M   'P 1'
#
loop_
_entity.id
_entity.type
_entity.pdbx_description
1 polymer ?
#
loop_
_entity_poly.entity_id
_entity_poly.type
_entity_poly.pdbx_seq_one_letter_code
_entity_poly.pdbx_strand_id
1 'polypeptide(L)'
;MAKENGSATDSIVVVQAKTDGPRQAADEIARQLASADLAMLVVFVSPFYDPQEFIAELSRRMPNVPIFGCTTAGELSPSGWDEDSVVAMGFNAADFVIAARPLFDLATFRVDHGRSICTELQNEFAQRTEHCDHTEDSFGLLFIDGMCQREETIMSAIYAALGDIPVVGGSAGDGLRFEKSWVFHGGEAHTDAAVLILIRTRLPFRLFKCDHFEPTSTKMVVTEADTEHRIVKELNAEPAALEYSRAVGLSDSKLELFSFAAHPVLVRVGGAYYARSIQRTNPDGSLQFFCAIDEGMVLTVARERDPIDVTSRLLEELTEDLGEVSMFIGFECVLRRLDVEQRQLSREMSELYRRNKVIGFQTYGEQYRSMHVNQTLTGIAIGKRAIAPQ
;
A
#
# COMPACT_ATOMS: atom_id res chain seq x y z
N MET A 1 27.38 40.42 -2.22
CA MET A 1 26.20 39.94 -2.96
C MET A 1 26.67 38.99 -4.04
N ALA A 2 26.79 37.71 -3.71
CA ALA A 2 26.84 36.63 -4.67
C ALA A 2 25.61 35.78 -4.35
N LYS A 3 24.66 35.73 -5.28
CA LYS A 3 23.46 34.90 -5.17
C LYS A 3 23.92 33.45 -5.18
N GLU A 4 23.72 32.74 -4.08
CA GLU A 4 23.69 31.28 -4.07
C GLU A 4 22.53 30.85 -4.97
N ASN A 5 22.86 30.44 -6.20
CA ASN A 5 21.97 29.62 -7.00
C ASN A 5 21.92 28.24 -6.33
N GLY A 6 21.09 28.10 -5.30
CA GLY A 6 20.71 26.80 -4.77
C GLY A 6 19.96 26.04 -5.86
N SER A 7 20.68 25.15 -6.55
CA SER A 7 20.05 24.09 -7.34
C SER A 7 19.08 23.36 -6.41
N ALA A 8 17.78 23.47 -6.64
CA ALA A 8 16.78 22.75 -5.87
C ALA A 8 17.01 21.25 -6.10
N THR A 9 17.66 20.58 -5.15
CA THR A 9 17.71 19.12 -5.12
C THR A 9 16.29 18.60 -4.92
N ASP A 10 15.92 17.55 -5.65
CA ASP A 10 14.61 16.91 -5.50
C ASP A 10 14.40 16.48 -4.04
N SER A 11 13.22 16.78 -3.49
CA SER A 11 12.89 16.45 -2.10
C SER A 11 12.74 14.93 -1.90
N ILE A 12 12.34 14.21 -2.95
CA ILE A 12 12.32 12.74 -2.98
C ILE A 12 13.09 12.29 -4.22
N VAL A 13 14.13 11.50 -4.02
CA VAL A 13 14.93 10.90 -5.09
C VAL A 13 14.48 9.46 -5.29
N VAL A 14 14.09 9.10 -6.51
CA VAL A 14 13.66 7.75 -6.86
C VAL A 14 14.76 7.05 -7.64
N VAL A 15 15.13 5.85 -7.19
CA VAL A 15 16.16 5.02 -7.83
C VAL A 15 15.62 3.61 -8.00
N GLN A 16 16.20 2.88 -8.95
CA GLN A 16 15.80 1.51 -9.26
C GLN A 16 17.04 0.63 -9.48
N ALA A 17 16.93 -0.64 -9.14
CA ALA A 17 17.89 -1.67 -9.53
C ALA A 17 17.18 -2.90 -10.07
N LYS A 18 17.73 -3.51 -11.12
CA LYS A 18 17.28 -4.79 -11.69
C LYS A 18 18.53 -5.58 -12.06
N THR A 19 18.90 -6.52 -11.20
CA THR A 19 20.22 -7.19 -11.24
C THR A 19 20.07 -8.68 -10.94
N ASP A 20 21.13 -9.45 -11.13
CA ASP A 20 21.09 -10.91 -10.92
C ASP A 20 21.06 -11.33 -9.44
N GLY A 21 21.23 -10.40 -8.48
CA GLY A 21 21.31 -10.78 -7.08
C GLY A 21 21.13 -9.64 -6.07
N PRO A 22 20.77 -9.98 -4.82
CA PRO A 22 20.43 -8.99 -3.79
C PRO A 22 21.59 -8.04 -3.46
N ARG A 23 22.83 -8.55 -3.46
CA ARG A 23 24.04 -7.76 -3.20
C ARG A 23 24.29 -6.70 -4.26
N GLN A 24 24.14 -7.06 -5.54
CA GLN A 24 24.32 -6.16 -6.67
C GLN A 24 23.23 -5.08 -6.68
N ALA A 25 21.97 -5.48 -6.43
CA ALA A 25 20.86 -4.54 -6.31
C ALA A 25 21.11 -3.54 -5.17
N ALA A 26 21.50 -4.00 -3.98
CA ALA A 26 21.81 -3.14 -2.84
C ALA A 26 22.97 -2.17 -3.13
N ASP A 27 24.00 -2.63 -3.82
CA ASP A 27 25.12 -1.79 -4.26
C ASP A 27 24.69 -0.70 -5.23
N GLU A 28 23.84 -1.05 -6.20
CA GLU A 28 23.33 -0.13 -7.20
C GLU A 28 22.42 0.95 -6.61
N ILE A 29 21.53 0.58 -5.70
CA ILE A 29 20.68 1.54 -4.97
C ILE A 29 21.56 2.51 -4.16
N ALA A 30 22.50 1.98 -3.36
CA ALA A 30 23.37 2.81 -2.52
C ALA A 30 24.24 3.78 -3.35
N ARG A 31 24.76 3.33 -4.50
CA ARG A 31 25.56 4.16 -5.40
C ARG A 31 24.78 5.32 -5.99
N GLN A 32 23.54 5.08 -6.41
CA GLN A 32 22.67 6.13 -6.97
C GLN A 32 22.28 7.18 -5.92
N LEU A 33 22.31 6.83 -4.63
CA LEU A 33 21.97 7.71 -3.51
C LEU A 33 23.18 8.26 -2.75
N ALA A 34 24.41 8.00 -3.21
CA ALA A 34 25.64 8.26 -2.44
C ALA A 34 25.86 9.74 -2.07
N SER A 35 25.30 10.68 -2.85
CA SER A 35 25.40 12.12 -2.59
C SER A 35 24.16 12.74 -1.93
N ALA A 36 23.15 11.94 -1.60
CA ALA A 36 21.90 12.42 -1.02
C ALA A 36 21.98 12.46 0.51
N ASP A 37 21.57 13.59 1.10
CA ASP A 37 21.35 13.70 2.54
C ASP A 37 19.90 13.30 2.85
N LEU A 38 19.72 12.14 3.48
CA LEU A 38 18.42 11.47 3.58
C LEU A 38 17.93 11.38 5.03
N ALA A 39 16.69 11.79 5.27
CA ALA A 39 15.97 11.50 6.52
C ALA A 39 15.60 10.01 6.62
N MET A 40 15.27 9.38 5.50
CA MET A 40 14.99 7.95 5.40
C MET A 40 15.07 7.44 3.97
N LEU A 41 15.12 6.13 3.83
CA LEU A 41 14.96 5.39 2.58
C LEU A 41 13.77 4.43 2.71
N VAL A 42 12.85 4.46 1.74
CA VAL A 42 11.79 3.46 1.61
C VAL A 42 12.11 2.57 0.41
N VAL A 43 12.17 1.25 0.61
CA VAL A 43 12.50 0.27 -0.44
C VAL A 43 11.40 -0.76 -0.64
N PHE A 44 11.05 -1.00 -1.91
CA PHE A 44 10.11 -2.04 -2.32
C PHE A 44 10.90 -3.07 -3.12
N VAL A 45 10.94 -4.30 -2.61
CA VAL A 45 11.86 -5.33 -3.07
C VAL A 45 11.08 -6.49 -3.67
N SER A 46 11.30 -6.77 -4.96
CA SER A 46 10.78 -7.98 -5.58
C SER A 46 11.22 -9.21 -4.78
N PRO A 47 10.32 -10.18 -4.57
CA PRO A 47 10.67 -11.40 -3.87
C PRO A 47 11.53 -12.36 -4.72
N PHE A 48 12.00 -11.92 -5.91
CA PHE A 48 13.11 -12.51 -6.64
C PHE A 48 14.44 -12.43 -5.86
N TYR A 49 14.61 -11.36 -5.08
CA TYR A 49 15.79 -11.18 -4.23
C TYR A 49 15.54 -11.79 -2.85
N ASP A 50 16.56 -12.41 -2.25
CA ASP A 50 16.48 -12.78 -0.84
C ASP A 50 16.36 -11.49 0.01
N PRO A 51 15.25 -11.31 0.75
CA PRO A 51 14.97 -10.06 1.42
C PRO A 51 15.92 -9.79 2.59
N GLN A 52 16.40 -10.84 3.26
CA GLN A 52 17.34 -10.71 4.38
C GLN A 52 18.72 -10.28 3.88
N GLU A 53 19.22 -10.93 2.83
CA GLU A 53 20.51 -10.56 2.24
C GLU A 53 20.43 -9.14 1.67
N PHE A 54 19.38 -8.79 0.94
CA PHE A 54 19.24 -7.45 0.35
C PHE A 54 19.28 -6.35 1.42
N ILE A 55 18.45 -6.43 2.46
CA ILE A 55 18.35 -5.36 3.46
C ILE A 55 19.60 -5.25 4.32
N ALA A 56 20.26 -6.37 4.63
CA ALA A 56 21.54 -6.38 5.34
C ALA A 56 22.66 -5.76 4.50
N GLU A 57 22.71 -6.06 3.20
CA GLU A 57 23.69 -5.49 2.26
C GLU A 57 23.49 -3.98 2.07
N LEU A 58 22.24 -3.52 1.97
CA LEU A 58 21.91 -2.11 1.82
C LEU A 58 22.23 -1.32 3.09
N SER A 59 21.85 -1.86 4.25
CA SER A 59 22.07 -1.20 5.55
C SER A 59 23.55 -1.02 5.89
N ARG A 60 24.42 -1.98 5.51
CA ARG A 60 25.87 -1.81 5.67
C ARG A 60 26.43 -0.67 4.82
N ARG A 61 25.85 -0.43 3.64
CA ARG A 61 26.29 0.61 2.71
C ARG A 61 25.76 1.99 3.09
N MET A 62 24.63 2.04 3.79
CA MET A 62 23.97 3.28 4.22
C MET A 62 23.72 3.31 5.74
N PRO A 63 24.77 3.17 6.59
CA PRO A 63 24.61 2.91 8.02
C PRO A 63 23.95 4.04 8.81
N ASN A 64 23.89 5.25 8.25
CA ASN A 64 23.33 6.43 8.93
C ASN A 64 21.92 6.80 8.43
N VAL A 65 21.39 6.06 7.45
CA VAL A 65 20.06 6.33 6.88
C VAL A 65 19.12 5.25 7.38
N PRO A 66 18.01 5.58 8.06
CA PRO A 66 17.02 4.59 8.43
C PRO A 66 16.33 4.07 7.17
N ILE A 67 16.28 2.73 7.03
CA ILE A 67 15.70 2.05 5.87
C ILE A 67 14.45 1.30 6.31
N PHE A 68 13.36 1.53 5.59
CA PHE A 68 12.07 0.88 5.77
C PHE A 68 11.53 0.36 4.45
N GLY A 69 10.47 -0.43 4.50
CA GLY A 69 9.77 -0.89 3.30
C GLY A 69 9.34 -2.34 3.43
N CYS A 70 9.17 -3.02 2.30
CA CYS A 70 8.67 -4.40 2.30
C CYS A 70 8.92 -5.13 0.98
N THR A 71 8.60 -6.43 0.97
CA THR A 71 8.49 -7.20 -0.27
C THR A 71 7.16 -6.92 -1.00
N THR A 72 7.11 -7.22 -2.29
CA THR A 72 6.06 -6.74 -3.20
C THR A 72 5.33 -7.87 -3.93
N ALA A 73 4.18 -7.54 -4.52
CA ALA A 73 3.54 -8.34 -5.57
C ALA A 73 3.91 -7.85 -7.00
N GLY A 74 4.87 -6.93 -7.10
CA GLY A 74 5.28 -6.22 -8.30
C GLY A 74 5.59 -4.75 -7.97
N GLU A 75 6.37 -4.08 -8.82
CA GLU A 75 6.87 -2.73 -8.56
C GLU A 75 6.21 -1.69 -9.45
N LEU A 76 6.01 -0.48 -8.89
CA LEU A 76 5.66 0.71 -9.66
C LEU A 76 6.92 1.59 -9.71
N SER A 77 7.61 1.57 -10.84
CA SER A 77 8.92 2.18 -11.06
C SER A 77 8.81 3.45 -11.92
N PRO A 78 9.92 4.21 -12.09
CA PRO A 78 9.97 5.31 -13.04
C PRO A 78 9.66 4.90 -14.50
N SER A 79 9.72 3.60 -14.81
CA SER A 79 9.39 3.03 -16.12
C SER A 79 7.94 2.53 -16.21
N GLY A 80 7.14 2.68 -15.16
CA GLY A 80 5.78 2.13 -15.06
C GLY A 80 5.76 0.84 -14.23
N TRP A 81 4.93 -0.13 -14.60
CA TRP A 81 4.93 -1.45 -13.97
C TRP A 81 6.22 -2.21 -14.25
N ASP A 82 6.77 -2.84 -13.22
CA ASP A 82 7.97 -3.67 -13.31
C ASP A 82 7.84 -4.90 -12.40
N GLU A 83 8.75 -5.85 -12.63
CA GLU A 83 8.91 -7.08 -11.85
C GLU A 83 10.40 -7.39 -11.68
N ASP A 84 10.74 -8.26 -10.74
CA ASP A 84 12.13 -8.69 -10.48
C ASP A 84 13.08 -7.50 -10.20
N SER A 85 12.53 -6.41 -9.68
CA SER A 85 13.24 -5.16 -9.46
C SER A 85 13.18 -4.69 -8.01
N VAL A 86 14.01 -3.71 -7.71
CA VAL A 86 13.93 -2.94 -6.46
C VAL A 86 13.66 -1.50 -6.83
N VAL A 87 12.64 -0.90 -6.24
CA VAL A 87 12.37 0.53 -6.31
C VAL A 87 12.62 1.14 -4.95
N ALA A 88 13.40 2.22 -4.90
CA ALA A 88 13.70 2.92 -3.65
C ALA A 88 13.46 4.42 -3.75
N MET A 89 12.96 4.99 -2.66
CA MET A 89 12.65 6.41 -2.52
C MET A 89 13.45 6.99 -1.35
N GLY A 90 14.44 7.82 -1.66
CA GLY A 90 15.19 8.58 -0.67
C GLY A 90 14.50 9.90 -0.35
N PHE A 91 14.15 10.12 0.91
CA PHE A 91 13.49 11.34 1.37
C PHE A 91 14.54 12.30 1.94
N ASN A 92 14.64 13.50 1.38
CA ASN A 92 15.69 14.45 1.73
C ASN A 92 15.53 14.99 3.16
N ALA A 93 16.62 14.96 3.94
CA ALA A 93 16.63 15.43 5.33
C ALA A 93 16.25 16.91 5.48
N ALA A 94 16.44 17.71 4.43
CA ALA A 94 16.04 19.10 4.42
C ALA A 94 14.51 19.28 4.44
N ASP A 95 13.73 18.38 3.85
CA ASP A 95 12.28 18.54 3.61
C ASP A 95 11.40 17.61 4.44
N PHE A 96 11.98 16.62 5.12
CA PHE A 96 11.25 15.58 5.85
C PHE A 96 11.80 15.37 7.26
N VAL A 97 10.89 15.36 8.23
CA VAL A 97 11.17 14.90 9.60
C VAL A 97 10.36 13.62 9.83
N ILE A 98 11.03 12.59 10.36
CA ILE A 98 10.43 11.26 10.51
C ILE A 98 10.57 10.71 11.93
N ALA A 99 9.62 9.88 12.32
CA ALA A 99 9.73 8.94 13.42
C ALA A 99 9.05 7.63 12.99
N ALA A 100 9.64 6.49 13.31
CA ALA A 100 9.11 5.20 12.91
C ALA A 100 9.12 4.20 14.07
N ARG A 101 8.18 3.26 14.05
CA ARG A 101 8.17 2.15 15.01
C ARG A 101 7.71 0.84 14.35
N PRO A 102 8.44 -0.27 14.61
CA PRO A 102 7.95 -1.57 14.24
C PRO A 102 6.87 -2.04 15.21
N LEU A 103 5.95 -2.84 14.72
CA LEU A 103 4.98 -3.62 15.47
C LEU A 103 5.30 -5.08 15.19
N PHE A 104 5.64 -5.85 16.22
CA PHE A 104 5.99 -7.26 16.10
C PHE A 104 4.88 -8.16 16.67
N ASP A 105 5.05 -9.47 16.48
CA ASP A 105 4.16 -10.52 17.01
C ASP A 105 2.70 -10.32 16.58
N LEU A 106 2.50 -9.95 15.31
CA LEU A 106 1.19 -9.56 14.78
C LEU A 106 0.11 -10.63 14.99
N ALA A 107 0.47 -11.92 14.90
CA ALA A 107 -0.42 -13.04 15.10
C ALA A 107 -1.15 -12.99 16.46
N THR A 108 -0.45 -12.48 17.49
CA THR A 108 -0.97 -12.32 18.86
C THR A 108 -1.26 -10.87 19.24
N PHE A 109 -1.28 -9.98 18.25
CA PHE A 109 -1.41 -8.55 18.46
C PHE A 109 -2.70 -8.17 19.17
N ARG A 110 -2.55 -7.26 20.14
CA ARG A 110 -3.67 -6.70 20.88
C ARG A 110 -3.78 -5.20 20.67
N VAL A 111 -5.02 -4.73 20.50
CA VAL A 111 -5.31 -3.32 20.22
C VAL A 111 -4.77 -2.38 21.29
N ASP A 112 -4.85 -2.75 22.57
CA ASP A 112 -4.34 -1.97 23.70
C ASP A 112 -2.82 -1.83 23.67
N HIS A 113 -2.11 -2.91 23.38
CA HIS A 113 -0.65 -2.89 23.23
C HIS A 113 -0.22 -2.03 22.05
N GLY A 114 -0.84 -2.25 20.88
CA GLY A 114 -0.62 -1.44 19.69
C GLY A 114 -0.86 0.05 19.92
N ARG A 115 -1.94 0.41 20.63
CA ARG A 115 -2.27 1.79 20.98
C ARG A 115 -1.16 2.43 21.83
N SER A 116 -0.58 1.69 22.79
CA SER A 116 0.54 2.18 23.61
C SER A 116 1.74 2.53 22.73
N ILE A 117 2.17 1.60 21.88
CA ILE A 117 3.31 1.79 20.97
C ILE A 117 3.08 3.00 20.05
N CYS A 118 1.89 3.13 19.49
CA CYS A 118 1.55 4.23 18.60
C CYS A 118 1.47 5.58 19.33
N THR A 119 1.02 5.60 20.59
CA THR A 119 1.01 6.81 21.42
C THR A 119 2.44 7.25 21.76
N GLU A 120 3.33 6.32 22.08
CA GLU A 120 4.75 6.61 22.29
C GLU A 120 5.41 7.17 21.04
N LEU A 121 5.12 6.57 19.86
CA LEU A 121 5.58 7.08 18.58
C LEU A 121 5.06 8.49 18.29
N GLN A 122 3.77 8.75 18.54
CA GLN A 122 3.16 10.07 18.36
C GLN A 122 3.81 11.13 19.27
N ASN A 123 4.10 10.79 20.52
CA ASN A 123 4.79 11.68 21.47
C ASN A 123 6.24 11.98 21.03
N GLU A 124 6.99 10.96 20.61
CA GLU A 124 8.34 11.16 20.03
C GLU A 124 8.28 12.07 18.81
N PHE A 125 7.32 11.82 17.92
CA PHE A 125 7.15 12.58 16.69
C PHE A 125 6.75 14.03 16.95
N ALA A 126 5.89 14.28 17.94
CA ALA A 126 5.53 15.63 18.36
C ALA A 126 6.75 16.41 18.89
N GLN A 127 7.62 15.76 19.68
CA GLN A 127 8.86 16.39 20.16
C GLN A 127 9.82 16.74 19.01
N ARG A 128 9.97 15.84 18.03
CA ARG A 128 10.82 16.07 16.84
C ARG A 128 10.32 17.19 15.94
N THR A 129 9.01 17.44 15.95
CA THR A 129 8.35 18.42 15.08
C THR A 129 7.93 19.69 15.81
N GLU A 130 8.32 19.88 17.07
CA GLU A 130 7.98 21.06 17.87
C GLU A 130 8.44 22.39 17.24
N HIS A 131 9.54 22.35 16.49
CA HIS A 131 10.14 23.52 15.83
C HIS A 131 9.71 23.68 14.36
N CYS A 132 8.90 22.77 13.83
CA CYS A 132 8.36 22.86 12.47
C CYS A 132 7.29 23.95 12.38
N ASP A 133 7.15 24.56 11.21
CA ASP A 133 6.08 25.54 10.97
C ASP A 133 4.70 24.88 11.05
N HIS A 134 3.70 25.59 11.54
CA HIS A 134 2.31 25.15 11.59
C HIS A 134 1.68 24.95 10.21
N THR A 135 2.31 25.46 9.14
CA THR A 135 1.91 25.17 7.76
C THR A 135 2.38 23.80 7.25
N GLU A 136 3.26 23.11 7.99
CA GLU A 136 3.72 21.77 7.64
C GLU A 136 2.72 20.72 8.15
N ASP A 137 2.22 19.87 7.26
CA ASP A 137 1.26 18.82 7.59
C ASP A 137 1.94 17.45 7.78
N SER A 138 1.24 16.53 8.43
CA SER A 138 1.72 15.18 8.70
C SER A 138 0.85 14.10 8.10
N PHE A 139 1.50 13.00 7.74
CA PHE A 139 0.86 11.75 7.35
C PHE A 139 1.66 10.56 7.86
N GLY A 140 1.01 9.40 7.90
CA GLY A 140 1.66 8.13 8.20
C GLY A 140 1.78 7.25 6.97
N LEU A 141 2.93 6.58 6.82
CA LEU A 141 3.07 5.41 5.96
C LEU A 141 3.03 4.15 6.83
N LEU A 142 2.33 3.12 6.35
CA LEU A 142 2.21 1.84 7.04
C LEU A 142 2.47 0.69 6.07
N PHE A 143 3.43 -0.16 6.42
CA PHE A 143 3.65 -1.43 5.71
C PHE A 143 3.41 -2.56 6.69
N ILE A 144 2.58 -3.52 6.29
CA ILE A 144 2.16 -4.67 7.12
C ILE A 144 2.54 -5.95 6.39
N ASP A 145 2.99 -6.98 7.09
CA ASP A 145 3.08 -8.33 6.54
C ASP A 145 1.69 -8.75 6.00
N GLY A 146 1.57 -8.94 4.69
CA GLY A 146 0.31 -9.28 4.04
C GLY A 146 -0.18 -10.71 4.29
N MET A 147 0.57 -11.51 5.04
CA MET A 147 0.17 -12.85 5.47
C MET A 147 -0.30 -12.89 6.94
N CYS A 148 -0.29 -11.76 7.66
CA CYS A 148 -0.59 -11.76 9.10
C CYS A 148 -2.08 -11.95 9.44
N GLN A 149 -3.00 -11.62 8.53
CA GLN A 149 -4.46 -11.64 8.76
C GLN A 149 -4.92 -10.80 9.96
N ARG A 150 -4.22 -9.69 10.24
CA ARG A 150 -4.43 -8.83 11.41
C ARG A 150 -4.51 -7.34 11.06
N GLU A 151 -4.62 -7.03 9.78
CA GLU A 151 -4.62 -5.66 9.25
C GLU A 151 -5.69 -4.77 9.92
N GLU A 152 -6.94 -5.22 10.06
CA GLU A 152 -8.01 -4.44 10.69
C GLU A 152 -7.72 -4.15 12.17
N THR A 153 -7.17 -5.13 12.91
CA THR A 153 -6.80 -4.99 14.32
C THR A 153 -5.67 -3.97 14.48
N ILE A 154 -4.67 -4.02 13.61
CA ILE A 154 -3.55 -3.08 13.59
C ILE A 154 -4.05 -1.67 13.25
N MET A 155 -4.87 -1.52 12.21
CA MET A 155 -5.47 -0.24 11.83
C MET A 155 -6.32 0.36 12.96
N SER A 156 -7.07 -0.47 13.68
CA SER A 156 -7.87 -0.03 14.84
C SER A 156 -6.98 0.54 15.96
N ALA A 157 -5.85 -0.11 16.25
CA ALA A 157 -4.91 0.35 17.27
C ALA A 157 -4.22 1.67 16.88
N ILE A 158 -3.82 1.79 15.61
CA ILE A 158 -3.17 2.98 15.06
C ILE A 158 -4.14 4.17 15.06
N TYR A 159 -5.36 3.97 14.56
CA TYR A 159 -6.37 5.03 14.49
C TYR A 159 -6.76 5.56 15.88
N ALA A 160 -6.82 4.67 16.88
CA ALA A 160 -7.12 5.05 18.26
C ALA A 160 -6.01 5.89 18.92
N ALA A 161 -4.79 5.93 18.35
CA ALA A 161 -3.63 6.60 18.93
C ALA A 161 -3.19 7.86 18.18
N LEU A 162 -3.27 7.88 16.84
CA LEU A 162 -2.66 8.93 16.03
C LEU A 162 -3.47 10.23 15.90
N GLY A 163 -4.69 10.28 16.44
CA GLY A 163 -5.57 11.44 16.32
C GLY A 163 -5.87 11.77 14.86
N ASP A 164 -5.53 12.99 14.43
CA ASP A 164 -5.85 13.50 13.09
C ASP A 164 -4.81 13.15 12.01
N ILE A 165 -3.68 12.52 12.35
CA ILE A 165 -2.65 12.17 11.36
C ILE A 165 -3.19 11.03 10.48
N PRO A 166 -3.47 11.28 9.18
CA PRO A 166 -4.02 10.25 8.33
C PRO A 166 -2.92 9.27 7.88
N VAL A 167 -3.26 7.99 7.81
CA VAL A 167 -2.33 6.91 7.43
C VAL A 167 -2.70 6.35 6.07
N VAL A 168 -1.71 6.00 5.27
CA VAL A 168 -1.88 5.23 4.03
C VAL A 168 -0.76 4.23 3.86
N GLY A 169 -1.00 3.14 3.15
CA GLY A 169 -0.05 2.04 3.13
C GLY A 169 -0.43 0.86 2.26
N GLY A 170 0.43 -0.15 2.29
CA GLY A 170 0.22 -1.41 1.61
C GLY A 170 0.62 -2.60 2.48
N SER A 171 -0.13 -3.69 2.33
CA SER A 171 0.27 -5.02 2.79
C SER A 171 1.32 -5.60 1.83
N ALA A 172 2.44 -6.04 2.39
CA ALA A 172 3.55 -6.67 1.69
C ALA A 172 3.10 -7.95 0.96
N GLY A 173 3.82 -8.32 -0.09
CA GLY A 173 3.52 -9.52 -0.88
C GLY A 173 4.77 -10.32 -1.26
N ASP A 174 4.55 -11.44 -1.93
CA ASP A 174 5.60 -12.27 -2.52
C ASP A 174 5.24 -12.71 -3.95
N GLY A 175 4.92 -11.73 -4.78
CA GLY A 175 4.43 -11.94 -6.14
C GLY A 175 3.00 -12.46 -6.09
N LEU A 176 2.73 -13.56 -6.80
CA LEU A 176 1.43 -14.25 -6.77
C LEU A 176 1.45 -15.55 -5.96
N ARG A 177 2.45 -15.73 -5.08
CA ARG A 177 2.60 -16.97 -4.30
C ARG A 177 1.70 -17.02 -3.07
N PHE A 178 1.51 -15.90 -2.38
CA PHE A 178 0.74 -15.81 -1.14
C PHE A 178 1.26 -16.78 -0.07
N GLU A 179 2.59 -16.90 0.05
CA GLU A 179 3.23 -17.83 0.98
C GLU A 179 3.90 -17.09 2.13
N LYS A 180 4.69 -16.06 1.84
CA LYS A 180 5.48 -15.36 2.87
C LYS A 180 5.90 -13.96 2.43
N SER A 181 5.50 -12.94 3.18
CA SER A 181 5.90 -11.54 2.92
C SER A 181 6.78 -10.99 4.04
N TRP A 182 7.48 -9.88 3.77
CA TRP A 182 8.44 -9.31 4.72
C TRP A 182 8.33 -7.78 4.79
N VAL A 183 8.55 -7.25 5.99
CA VAL A 183 8.66 -5.81 6.28
C VAL A 183 10.08 -5.50 6.77
N PHE A 184 10.65 -4.37 6.35
CA PHE A 184 12.02 -3.99 6.65
C PHE A 184 12.08 -2.96 7.78
N HIS A 185 12.89 -3.26 8.79
CA HIS A 185 13.20 -2.33 9.88
C HIS A 185 14.53 -2.73 10.54
N GLY A 186 15.36 -1.73 10.87
CA GLY A 186 16.60 -1.95 11.62
C GLY A 186 17.67 -2.76 10.87
N GLY A 187 17.59 -2.79 9.53
CA GLY A 187 18.52 -3.56 8.69
C GLY A 187 18.24 -5.05 8.62
N GLU A 188 17.05 -5.48 9.03
CA GLU A 188 16.58 -6.86 9.00
C GLU A 188 15.21 -6.93 8.30
N ALA A 189 14.88 -8.11 7.75
CA ALA A 189 13.56 -8.40 7.22
C ALA A 189 12.74 -9.19 8.24
N HIS A 190 11.50 -8.76 8.48
CA HIS A 190 10.64 -9.31 9.53
C HIS A 190 9.36 -9.86 8.91
N THR A 191 9.00 -11.09 9.29
CA THR A 191 7.63 -11.60 9.15
C THR A 191 6.87 -11.35 10.43
N ASP A 192 5.55 -11.48 10.38
CA ASP A 192 4.66 -11.24 11.53
C ASP A 192 4.90 -9.85 12.13
N ALA A 193 5.12 -8.87 11.25
CA ALA A 193 5.54 -7.52 11.59
C ALA A 193 4.90 -6.45 10.70
N ALA A 194 4.83 -5.23 11.23
CA ALA A 194 4.49 -4.02 10.50
C ALA A 194 5.45 -2.89 10.88
N VAL A 195 5.52 -1.84 10.05
CA VAL A 195 6.24 -0.61 10.37
C VAL A 195 5.36 0.59 10.09
N LEU A 196 5.15 1.42 11.12
CA LEU A 196 4.46 2.70 11.02
C LEU A 196 5.51 3.82 11.01
N ILE A 197 5.44 4.68 10.01
CA ILE A 197 6.34 5.81 9.80
C ILE A 197 5.50 7.08 9.81
N LEU A 198 5.71 7.95 10.80
CA LEU A 198 5.12 9.29 10.84
C LEU A 198 6.06 10.27 10.17
N ILE A 199 5.50 11.10 9.28
CA ILE A 199 6.25 12.00 8.41
C ILE A 199 5.65 13.39 8.55
N ARG A 200 6.51 14.39 8.74
CA ARG A 200 6.19 15.83 8.65
C ARG A 200 6.95 16.38 7.46
N THR A 201 6.27 17.17 6.64
CA THR A 201 6.90 17.82 5.50
C THR A 201 6.26 19.17 5.21
N ARG A 202 7.05 20.07 4.62
CA ARG A 202 6.56 21.35 4.06
C ARG A 202 5.99 21.22 2.66
N LEU A 203 6.11 20.05 2.02
CA LEU A 203 5.55 19.83 0.70
C LEU A 203 4.03 19.67 0.82
N PRO A 204 3.24 20.31 -0.06
CA PRO A 204 1.81 20.08 -0.06
C PRO A 204 1.54 18.64 -0.51
N PHE A 205 0.61 17.96 0.15
CA PHE A 205 0.27 16.59 -0.21
C PHE A 205 -1.24 16.31 -0.10
N ARG A 206 -1.68 15.26 -0.78
CA ARG A 206 -3.05 14.73 -0.66
C ARG A 206 -3.02 13.20 -0.64
N LEU A 207 -3.68 12.62 0.35
CA LEU A 207 -3.97 11.18 0.36
C LEU A 207 -5.11 10.89 -0.60
N PHE A 208 -5.00 9.82 -1.36
CA PHE A 208 -6.03 9.41 -2.32
C PHE A 208 -6.33 7.92 -2.24
N LYS A 209 -7.51 7.57 -2.77
CA LYS A 209 -8.04 6.22 -2.88
C LYS A 209 -8.79 6.12 -4.20
N CYS A 210 -8.54 5.06 -4.97
CA CYS A 210 -9.13 4.82 -6.28
C CYS A 210 -9.57 3.36 -6.43
N ASP A 211 -10.87 3.13 -6.55
CA ASP A 211 -11.41 1.85 -7.00
C ASP A 211 -12.20 2.08 -8.28
N HIS A 212 -12.30 1.05 -9.12
CA HIS A 212 -12.95 1.15 -10.43
C HIS A 212 -14.22 0.30 -10.47
N PHE A 213 -14.98 0.32 -9.37
CA PHE A 213 -16.16 -0.52 -9.20
C PHE A 213 -17.39 0.29 -8.79
N GLU A 214 -18.56 -0.12 -9.27
CA GLU A 214 -19.86 0.46 -8.94
C GLU A 214 -20.78 -0.64 -8.38
N PRO A 215 -21.56 -0.37 -7.32
CA PRO A 215 -22.48 -1.35 -6.79
C PRO A 215 -23.62 -1.64 -7.77
N THR A 216 -24.00 -2.91 -7.89
CA THR A 216 -25.21 -3.32 -8.59
C THR A 216 -26.40 -3.47 -7.63
N SER A 217 -27.56 -3.87 -8.15
CA SER A 217 -28.71 -4.26 -7.32
C SER A 217 -28.59 -5.66 -6.72
N THR A 218 -27.67 -6.49 -7.21
CA THR A 218 -27.52 -7.89 -6.78
C THR A 218 -26.78 -7.95 -5.45
N LYS A 219 -27.37 -8.65 -4.48
CA LYS A 219 -26.86 -8.74 -3.12
C LYS A 219 -26.85 -10.19 -2.63
N MET A 220 -25.88 -10.48 -1.78
CA MET A 220 -25.74 -11.72 -1.04
C MET A 220 -25.53 -11.40 0.44
N VAL A 221 -26.04 -12.24 1.33
CA VAL A 221 -25.85 -12.12 2.77
C VAL A 221 -24.94 -13.23 3.23
N VAL A 222 -23.91 -12.90 4.00
CA VAL A 222 -23.07 -13.90 4.70
C VAL A 222 -23.94 -14.56 5.76
N THR A 223 -24.28 -15.84 5.58
CA THR A 223 -25.15 -16.57 6.53
C THR A 223 -24.39 -17.48 7.49
N GLU A 224 -23.21 -17.97 7.09
CA GLU A 224 -22.28 -18.68 7.98
C GLU A 224 -20.84 -18.30 7.64
N ALA A 225 -20.05 -17.97 8.65
CA ALA A 225 -18.64 -17.65 8.50
C ALA A 225 -17.77 -18.08 9.69
N ASP A 226 -16.53 -18.46 9.39
CA ASP A 226 -15.43 -18.42 10.35
C ASP A 226 -14.76 -17.05 10.24
N THR A 227 -15.15 -16.14 11.14
CA THR A 227 -14.70 -14.75 11.13
C THR A 227 -13.22 -14.60 11.49
N GLU A 228 -12.71 -15.49 12.35
CA GLU A 228 -11.31 -15.47 12.77
C GLU A 228 -10.37 -15.80 11.62
N HIS A 229 -10.74 -16.78 10.79
CA HIS A 229 -9.95 -17.22 9.63
C HIS A 229 -10.38 -16.57 8.32
N ARG A 230 -11.33 -15.63 8.33
CA ARG A 230 -11.88 -14.94 7.14
C ARG A 230 -12.47 -15.91 6.10
N ILE A 231 -13.17 -16.96 6.54
CA ILE A 231 -13.78 -17.96 5.66
C ILE A 231 -15.30 -17.79 5.67
N VAL A 232 -15.87 -17.53 4.50
CA VAL A 232 -17.33 -17.55 4.31
C VAL A 232 -17.74 -18.94 3.81
N LYS A 233 -18.57 -19.63 4.59
CA LYS A 233 -19.05 -20.98 4.23
C LYS A 233 -20.38 -20.93 3.50
N GLU A 234 -21.24 -20.00 3.88
CA GLU A 234 -22.56 -19.84 3.26
C GLU A 234 -22.86 -18.39 2.88
N LEU A 235 -23.46 -18.24 1.70
CA LEU A 235 -24.07 -17.02 1.22
C LEU A 235 -25.55 -17.32 0.92
N ASN A 236 -26.47 -16.49 1.43
CA ASN A 236 -27.92 -16.69 1.25
C ASN A 236 -28.42 -18.10 1.65
N ALA A 237 -27.82 -18.72 2.67
CA ALA A 237 -28.10 -20.11 3.08
C ALA A 237 -27.81 -21.17 2.00
N GLU A 238 -26.88 -20.88 1.11
CA GLU A 238 -26.35 -21.78 0.08
C GLU A 238 -24.82 -21.83 0.16
N PRO A 239 -24.16 -22.88 -0.36
CA PRO A 239 -22.70 -22.97 -0.38
C PRO A 239 -22.08 -21.71 -1.01
N ALA A 240 -21.13 -21.09 -0.31
CA ALA A 240 -20.63 -19.75 -0.66
C ALA A 240 -20.16 -19.64 -2.12
N ALA A 241 -19.32 -20.57 -2.59
CA ALA A 241 -18.82 -20.56 -3.96
C ALA A 241 -19.95 -20.69 -5.01
N LEU A 242 -20.96 -21.51 -4.74
CA LEU A 242 -22.08 -21.73 -5.65
C LEU A 242 -22.94 -20.48 -5.78
N GLU A 243 -23.32 -19.88 -4.65
CA GLU A 243 -24.13 -18.67 -4.65
C GLU A 243 -23.38 -17.46 -5.22
N TYR A 244 -22.10 -17.32 -4.88
CA TYR A 244 -21.25 -16.31 -5.50
C TYR A 244 -21.23 -16.45 -7.03
N SER A 245 -20.93 -17.66 -7.53
CA SER A 245 -20.89 -17.95 -8.97
C SER A 245 -22.21 -17.60 -9.67
N ARG A 246 -23.35 -17.93 -9.06
CA ARG A 246 -24.69 -17.57 -9.54
C ARG A 246 -24.89 -16.05 -9.57
N ALA A 247 -24.51 -15.35 -8.50
CA ALA A 247 -24.72 -13.91 -8.36
C ALA A 247 -23.88 -13.07 -9.34
N VAL A 248 -22.67 -13.53 -9.68
CA VAL A 248 -21.78 -12.85 -10.64
C VAL A 248 -21.93 -13.36 -12.08
N GLY A 249 -22.79 -14.36 -12.32
CA GLY A 249 -23.07 -14.90 -13.65
C GLY A 249 -22.00 -15.84 -14.21
N LEU A 250 -21.23 -16.49 -13.34
CA LEU A 250 -20.14 -17.41 -13.68
C LEU A 250 -20.52 -18.89 -13.53
N SER A 251 -21.82 -19.21 -13.56
CA SER A 251 -22.31 -20.60 -13.49
C SER A 251 -21.57 -21.46 -14.53
N ASP A 252 -20.82 -22.47 -14.07
CA ASP A 252 -19.93 -23.40 -14.80
C ASP A 252 -18.46 -23.00 -14.98
N SER A 253 -18.04 -21.81 -14.55
CA SER A 253 -16.63 -21.40 -14.57
C SER A 253 -15.90 -21.81 -13.30
N LYS A 254 -14.65 -22.27 -13.43
CA LYS A 254 -13.77 -22.48 -12.28
C LYS A 254 -13.48 -21.13 -11.64
N LEU A 255 -13.80 -20.98 -10.36
CA LEU A 255 -13.51 -19.77 -9.59
C LEU A 255 -12.02 -19.72 -9.23
N GLU A 256 -11.26 -18.93 -9.99
CA GLU A 256 -9.84 -18.70 -9.77
C GLU A 256 -9.56 -17.23 -9.44
N LEU A 257 -8.30 -16.90 -9.12
CA LEU A 257 -7.91 -15.57 -8.68
C LEU A 257 -8.31 -14.46 -9.66
N PHE A 258 -8.16 -14.70 -10.97
CA PHE A 258 -8.60 -13.78 -12.02
C PHE A 258 -10.13 -13.57 -12.03
N SER A 259 -10.91 -14.62 -11.72
CA SER A 259 -12.37 -14.49 -11.58
C SER A 259 -12.74 -13.57 -10.43
N PHE A 260 -12.01 -13.62 -9.31
CA PHE A 260 -12.27 -12.73 -8.16
C PHE A 260 -11.79 -11.30 -8.41
N ALA A 261 -10.71 -11.14 -9.17
CA ALA A 261 -10.23 -9.83 -9.62
C ALA A 261 -11.28 -9.09 -10.47
N ALA A 262 -11.91 -9.79 -11.42
CA ALA A 262 -12.89 -9.24 -12.35
C ALA A 262 -14.34 -9.18 -11.81
N HIS A 263 -14.62 -9.79 -10.65
CA HIS A 263 -15.98 -9.84 -10.12
C HIS A 263 -16.04 -9.53 -8.62
N PRO A 264 -15.56 -8.35 -8.17
CA PRO A 264 -15.54 -8.03 -6.76
C PRO A 264 -16.94 -7.94 -6.15
N VAL A 265 -16.96 -8.16 -4.84
CA VAL A 265 -18.10 -7.87 -3.99
C VAL A 265 -17.78 -6.69 -3.07
N LEU A 266 -18.79 -5.86 -2.81
CA LEU A 266 -18.67 -4.62 -2.06
C LEU A 266 -19.51 -4.69 -0.78
N VAL A 267 -19.00 -4.11 0.30
CA VAL A 267 -19.76 -3.81 1.51
C VAL A 267 -20.03 -2.31 1.61
N ARG A 268 -21.18 -1.92 2.16
CA ARG A 268 -21.52 -0.51 2.39
C ARG A 268 -21.29 -0.12 3.85
N VAL A 269 -20.35 0.79 4.11
CA VAL A 269 -20.01 1.30 5.45
C VAL A 269 -20.00 2.82 5.41
N GLY A 270 -20.67 3.47 6.36
CA GLY A 270 -20.69 4.95 6.44
C GLY A 270 -21.23 5.64 5.19
N GLY A 271 -22.08 4.95 4.41
CA GLY A 271 -22.64 5.46 3.16
C GLY A 271 -21.79 5.17 1.91
N ALA A 272 -20.51 4.81 2.06
CA ALA A 272 -19.58 4.48 0.98
C ALA A 272 -19.45 2.97 0.77
N TYR A 273 -18.97 2.57 -0.41
CA TYR A 273 -18.72 1.16 -0.76
C TYR A 273 -17.23 0.83 -0.69
N TYR A 274 -16.92 -0.38 -0.22
CA TYR A 274 -15.56 -0.92 -0.09
C TYR A 274 -15.53 -2.36 -0.59
N ALA A 275 -14.52 -2.71 -1.37
CA ALA A 275 -14.37 -4.09 -1.82
C ALA A 275 -14.07 -5.04 -0.64
N ARG A 276 -14.53 -6.28 -0.80
CA ARG A 276 -14.17 -7.43 0.02
C ARG A 276 -13.63 -8.50 -0.91
N SER A 277 -12.31 -8.59 -0.96
CA SER A 277 -11.64 -9.41 -1.95
C SER A 277 -11.58 -10.87 -1.52
N ILE A 278 -12.00 -11.74 -2.44
CA ILE A 278 -11.92 -13.20 -2.29
C ILE A 278 -10.54 -13.65 -2.77
N GLN A 279 -9.84 -14.41 -1.95
CA GLN A 279 -8.54 -14.99 -2.26
C GLN A 279 -8.68 -16.28 -3.07
N ARG A 280 -9.48 -17.23 -2.57
CA ARG A 280 -9.64 -18.55 -3.19
C ARG A 280 -10.94 -19.23 -2.80
N THR A 281 -11.28 -20.24 -3.57
CA THR A 281 -12.27 -21.26 -3.18
C THR A 281 -11.55 -22.42 -2.49
N ASN A 282 -12.01 -22.80 -1.30
CA ASN A 282 -11.51 -23.98 -0.59
C ASN A 282 -12.13 -25.28 -1.15
N PRO A 283 -11.54 -26.45 -0.89
CA PRO A 283 -12.04 -27.74 -1.42
C PRO A 283 -13.49 -28.07 -1.03
N ASP A 284 -13.97 -27.52 0.09
CA ASP A 284 -15.35 -27.71 0.59
C ASP A 284 -16.36 -26.72 -0.03
N GLY A 285 -15.91 -25.81 -0.90
CA GLY A 285 -16.76 -24.78 -1.51
C GLY A 285 -16.92 -23.50 -0.69
N SER A 286 -16.24 -23.38 0.46
CA SER A 286 -16.14 -22.12 1.19
C SER A 286 -15.20 -21.13 0.48
N LEU A 287 -15.38 -19.84 0.73
CA LEU A 287 -14.60 -18.75 0.15
C LEU A 287 -13.68 -18.14 1.20
N GLN A 288 -12.38 -18.11 0.92
CA GLN A 288 -11.36 -17.44 1.73
C GLN A 288 -11.25 -15.97 1.31
N PHE A 289 -11.31 -15.03 2.25
CA PHE A 289 -11.19 -13.58 1.99
C PHE A 289 -9.85 -13.01 2.45
N PHE A 290 -9.41 -11.94 1.78
CA PHE A 290 -8.24 -11.15 2.18
C PHE A 290 -8.50 -10.21 3.35
N CYS A 291 -9.75 -9.95 3.69
CA CYS A 291 -10.18 -8.94 4.66
C CYS A 291 -11.28 -9.47 5.57
N ALA A 292 -11.53 -8.75 6.66
CA ALA A 292 -12.55 -9.10 7.64
C ALA A 292 -13.95 -9.25 7.02
N ILE A 293 -14.61 -10.34 7.43
CA ILE A 293 -15.97 -10.73 7.09
C ILE A 293 -16.68 -11.13 8.37
N ASP A 294 -18.00 -10.90 8.42
CA ASP A 294 -18.85 -11.18 9.57
C ASP A 294 -20.18 -11.77 9.09
N GLU A 295 -20.77 -12.64 9.91
CA GLU A 295 -22.13 -13.10 9.68
C GLU A 295 -23.12 -11.92 9.68
N GLY A 296 -24.09 -11.97 8.76
CA GLY A 296 -25.04 -10.91 8.52
C GLY A 296 -24.52 -9.77 7.63
N MET A 297 -23.24 -9.79 7.22
CA MET A 297 -22.72 -8.80 6.28
C MET A 297 -23.42 -8.92 4.92
N VAL A 298 -23.84 -7.78 4.36
CA VAL A 298 -24.45 -7.71 3.03
C VAL A 298 -23.38 -7.37 1.99
N LEU A 299 -23.08 -8.35 1.14
CA LEU A 299 -22.21 -8.21 -0.01
C LEU A 299 -23.02 -7.78 -1.22
N THR A 300 -22.55 -6.79 -1.95
CA THR A 300 -23.16 -6.28 -3.18
C THR A 300 -22.25 -6.60 -4.35
N VAL A 301 -22.75 -7.30 -5.36
CA VAL A 301 -21.97 -7.55 -6.58
C VAL A 301 -21.62 -6.22 -7.23
N ALA A 302 -20.38 -6.05 -7.65
CA ALA A 302 -19.96 -4.86 -8.35
C ALA A 302 -20.05 -5.03 -9.87
N ARG A 303 -20.30 -3.91 -10.55
CA ARG A 303 -20.01 -3.74 -11.97
C ARG A 303 -18.73 -2.92 -12.08
N GLU A 304 -17.94 -3.26 -13.06
CA GLU A 304 -16.65 -2.63 -13.27
C GLU A 304 -16.79 -1.36 -14.10
N ARG A 305 -15.90 -0.41 -13.84
CA ARG A 305 -15.66 0.78 -14.66
C ARG A 305 -14.33 0.58 -15.40
N ASP A 306 -14.08 1.39 -16.41
CA ASP A 306 -12.79 1.38 -17.08
C ASP A 306 -11.68 1.83 -16.11
N PRO A 307 -10.70 0.97 -15.79
CA PRO A 307 -9.66 1.28 -14.81
C PRO A 307 -8.72 2.41 -15.28
N ILE A 308 -8.50 2.57 -16.59
CA ILE A 308 -7.65 3.63 -17.15
C ILE A 308 -8.33 4.98 -16.94
N ASP A 309 -9.58 5.08 -17.35
CA ASP A 309 -10.40 6.29 -17.24
C ASP A 309 -10.53 6.77 -15.80
N VAL A 310 -10.86 5.86 -14.88
CA VAL A 310 -11.05 6.21 -13.46
C VAL A 310 -9.74 6.65 -12.83
N THR A 311 -8.63 5.99 -13.16
CA THR A 311 -7.32 6.35 -12.60
C THR A 311 -6.78 7.65 -13.21
N SER A 312 -6.94 7.88 -14.52
CA SER A 312 -6.51 9.13 -15.16
C SER A 312 -7.22 10.33 -14.55
N ARG A 313 -8.55 10.26 -14.39
CA ARG A 313 -9.34 11.36 -13.79
C ARG A 313 -8.87 11.67 -12.38
N LEU A 314 -8.63 10.66 -11.54
CA LEU A 314 -8.12 10.90 -10.20
C LEU A 314 -6.75 11.62 -10.19
N LEU A 315 -5.83 11.17 -11.05
CA LEU A 315 -4.49 11.78 -11.12
C LEU A 315 -4.57 13.23 -11.64
N GLU A 316 -5.46 13.51 -12.59
CA GLU A 316 -5.76 14.85 -13.09
C GLU A 316 -6.35 15.74 -11.99
N GLU A 317 -7.39 15.29 -11.28
CA GLU A 317 -8.03 16.00 -10.16
C GLU A 317 -7.02 16.36 -9.06
N LEU A 318 -6.17 15.40 -8.66
CA LEU A 318 -5.13 15.64 -7.65
C LEU A 318 -4.08 16.64 -8.12
N THR A 319 -3.77 16.65 -9.42
CA THR A 319 -2.86 17.63 -10.01
C THR A 319 -3.50 19.02 -10.05
N GLU A 320 -4.77 19.13 -10.37
CA GLU A 320 -5.50 20.40 -10.31
C GLU A 320 -5.56 20.95 -8.87
N ASP A 321 -5.82 20.09 -7.90
CA ASP A 321 -5.94 20.45 -6.48
C ASP A 321 -4.59 20.88 -5.84
N LEU A 322 -3.49 20.21 -6.17
CA LEU A 322 -2.16 20.48 -5.61
C LEU A 322 -1.33 21.46 -6.45
N GLY A 323 -1.71 21.69 -7.71
CA GLY A 323 -0.87 22.33 -8.69
C GLY A 323 0.20 21.37 -9.22
N GLU A 324 1.47 21.76 -9.18
CA GLU A 324 2.52 20.91 -9.73
C GLU A 324 2.84 19.72 -8.81
N VAL A 325 2.42 18.52 -9.22
CA VAL A 325 2.72 17.25 -8.54
C VAL A 325 4.12 16.75 -8.94
N SER A 326 4.96 16.51 -7.94
CA SER A 326 6.30 15.94 -8.11
C SER A 326 6.24 14.47 -8.46
N MET A 327 5.42 13.72 -7.72
CA MET A 327 5.21 12.28 -7.88
C MET A 327 3.96 11.82 -7.09
N PHE A 328 3.51 10.62 -7.39
CA PHE A 328 2.55 9.90 -6.57
C PHE A 328 3.24 8.70 -5.93
N ILE A 329 3.10 8.53 -4.61
CA ILE A 329 3.48 7.30 -3.93
C ILE A 329 2.25 6.40 -3.92
N GLY A 330 2.27 5.29 -4.66
CA GLY A 330 1.11 4.43 -4.93
C GLY A 330 1.23 3.02 -4.37
N PHE A 331 0.14 2.54 -3.77
CA PHE A 331 -0.03 1.18 -3.27
C PHE A 331 -1.23 0.56 -3.98
N GLU A 332 -0.97 -0.35 -4.92
CA GLU A 332 -2.01 -0.93 -5.77
C GLU A 332 -2.28 -2.39 -5.44
N CYS A 333 -3.53 -2.73 -5.11
CA CYS A 333 -3.89 -4.13 -4.89
C CYS A 333 -3.52 -5.01 -6.10
N VAL A 334 -2.91 -6.16 -5.86
CA VAL A 334 -2.57 -7.13 -6.90
C VAL A 334 -3.81 -7.56 -7.70
N LEU A 335 -4.99 -7.62 -7.08
CA LEU A 335 -6.23 -7.94 -7.80
C LEU A 335 -6.63 -6.86 -8.80
N ARG A 336 -6.26 -5.59 -8.56
CA ARG A 336 -6.47 -4.48 -9.51
C ARG A 336 -5.57 -4.66 -10.74
N ARG A 337 -4.32 -5.11 -10.52
CA ARG A 337 -3.40 -5.50 -11.59
C ARG A 337 -3.95 -6.68 -12.41
N LEU A 338 -4.40 -7.75 -11.75
CA LEU A 338 -4.86 -8.96 -12.43
C LEU A 338 -6.09 -8.69 -13.30
N ASP A 339 -7.01 -7.84 -12.85
CA ASP A 339 -8.14 -7.38 -13.68
C ASP A 339 -7.66 -6.63 -14.93
N VAL A 340 -6.74 -5.67 -14.78
CA VAL A 340 -6.15 -4.93 -15.90
C VAL A 340 -5.42 -5.85 -16.90
N GLU A 341 -4.70 -6.86 -16.40
CA GLU A 341 -4.04 -7.88 -17.23
C GLU A 341 -5.05 -8.73 -18.01
N GLN A 342 -6.11 -9.18 -17.34
CA GLN A 342 -7.18 -9.96 -17.98
C GLN A 342 -7.86 -9.18 -19.11
N ARG A 343 -7.94 -7.86 -18.99
CA ARG A 343 -8.46 -6.94 -20.01
C ARG A 343 -7.46 -6.57 -21.09
N GLN A 344 -6.21 -7.03 -21.00
CA GLN A 344 -5.12 -6.67 -21.91
C GLN A 344 -4.78 -5.17 -21.89
N LEU A 345 -4.99 -4.50 -20.76
CA LEU A 345 -4.74 -3.06 -20.56
C LEU A 345 -3.40 -2.77 -19.86
N SER A 346 -2.57 -3.79 -19.58
CA SER A 346 -1.33 -3.63 -18.80
C SER A 346 -0.39 -2.57 -19.35
N ARG A 347 -0.25 -2.50 -20.68
CA ARG A 347 0.60 -1.48 -21.32
C ARG A 347 0.07 -0.08 -21.09
N GLU A 348 -1.24 0.12 -21.25
CA GLU A 348 -1.88 1.43 -21.09
C GLU A 348 -1.81 1.90 -19.64
N MET A 349 -2.04 1.00 -18.68
CA MET A 349 -1.93 1.30 -17.25
C MET A 349 -0.49 1.62 -16.85
N SER A 350 0.48 0.80 -17.31
CA SER A 350 1.90 1.04 -17.05
C SER A 350 2.37 2.39 -17.61
N GLU A 351 1.95 2.75 -18.83
CA GLU A 351 2.24 4.05 -19.44
C GLU A 351 1.58 5.22 -18.68
N LEU A 352 0.35 5.04 -18.20
CA LEU A 352 -0.34 6.02 -17.35
C LEU A 352 0.47 6.30 -16.06
N TYR A 353 0.97 5.24 -15.42
CA TYR A 353 1.75 5.36 -14.18
C TYR A 353 3.12 5.98 -14.43
N ARG A 354 3.79 5.56 -15.50
CA ARG A 354 5.07 6.14 -15.95
C ARG A 354 4.94 7.64 -16.20
N ARG A 355 3.92 8.06 -16.97
CA ARG A 355 3.70 9.47 -17.32
C ARG A 355 3.45 10.35 -16.09
N ASN A 356 2.71 9.82 -15.11
CA ASN A 356 2.35 10.56 -13.89
C ASN A 356 3.36 10.35 -12.75
N LYS A 357 4.44 9.58 -12.94
CA LYS A 357 5.43 9.24 -11.91
C LYS A 357 4.77 8.62 -10.67
N VAL A 358 3.94 7.60 -10.90
CA VAL A 358 3.39 6.76 -9.84
C VAL A 358 4.47 5.75 -9.45
N ILE A 359 5.00 5.90 -8.24
CA ILE A 359 6.10 5.11 -7.69
C ILE A 359 5.62 4.37 -6.44
N GLY A 360 5.99 3.12 -6.29
CA GLY A 360 5.49 2.30 -5.20
C GLY A 360 5.51 0.82 -5.51
N PHE A 361 4.47 0.11 -5.09
CA PHE A 361 4.39 -1.34 -5.28
C PHE A 361 2.96 -1.86 -5.34
N GLN A 362 2.85 -3.08 -5.85
CA GLN A 362 1.62 -3.85 -5.84
C GLN A 362 1.52 -4.68 -4.56
N THR A 363 0.33 -4.71 -3.95
CA THR A 363 0.11 -5.11 -2.56
C THR A 363 -0.85 -6.30 -2.45
N TYR A 364 -0.91 -6.94 -1.28
CA TYR A 364 -1.97 -7.91 -0.94
C TYR A 364 -3.20 -7.28 -0.31
N GLY A 365 -3.16 -5.97 -0.13
CA GLY A 365 -4.16 -5.19 0.58
C GLY A 365 -3.62 -3.79 0.84
N GLU A 366 -4.48 -2.85 1.18
CA GLU A 366 -4.12 -1.45 1.30
C GLU A 366 -4.64 -0.88 2.61
N GLN A 367 -3.93 0.12 3.13
CA GLN A 367 -4.34 0.85 4.32
C GLN A 367 -4.72 2.26 3.88
N TYR A 368 -5.91 2.71 4.26
CA TYR A 368 -6.38 4.06 3.95
C TYR A 368 -7.14 4.63 5.14
N ARG A 369 -6.56 5.68 5.73
CA ARG A 369 -7.03 6.35 6.94
C ARG A 369 -7.18 5.39 8.11
N SER A 370 -8.40 4.96 8.39
CA SER A 370 -8.74 4.07 9.51
C SER A 370 -9.11 2.66 9.06
N MET A 371 -8.94 2.33 7.78
CA MET A 371 -9.47 1.11 7.18
C MET A 371 -8.39 0.31 6.46
N HIS A 372 -8.53 -1.01 6.54
CA HIS A 372 -7.99 -1.92 5.56
C HIS A 372 -8.97 -2.04 4.38
N VAL A 373 -8.47 -1.87 3.16
CA VAL A 373 -9.25 -1.94 1.92
C VAL A 373 -8.50 -2.84 0.92
N ASN A 374 -9.21 -3.39 -0.05
CA ASN A 374 -8.63 -4.17 -1.14
C ASN A 374 -9.14 -3.66 -2.48
N GLN A 375 -8.59 -4.19 -3.57
CA GLN A 375 -9.00 -3.89 -4.95
C GLN A 375 -9.02 -2.38 -5.25
N THR A 376 -8.08 -1.67 -4.64
CA THR A 376 -7.97 -0.23 -4.67
C THR A 376 -6.54 0.16 -5.05
N LEU A 377 -6.36 1.37 -5.54
CA LEU A 377 -5.09 2.07 -5.52
C LEU A 377 -5.19 3.13 -4.42
N THR A 378 -4.35 3.04 -3.41
CA THR A 378 -4.22 4.07 -2.38
C THR A 378 -2.88 4.77 -2.51
N GLY A 379 -2.73 5.96 -1.95
CA GLY A 379 -1.45 6.61 -2.00
C GLY A 379 -1.45 8.06 -1.55
N ILE A 380 -0.34 8.73 -1.87
CA ILE A 380 -0.11 10.14 -1.58
C ILE A 380 0.40 10.84 -2.82
N ALA A 381 -0.28 11.90 -3.23
CA ALA A 381 0.24 12.86 -4.20
C ALA A 381 1.13 13.87 -3.46
N ILE A 382 2.37 14.01 -3.88
CA ILE A 382 3.34 14.95 -3.29
C ILE A 382 3.57 16.09 -4.29
N GLY A 383 3.19 17.31 -3.90
CA GLY A 383 3.42 18.51 -4.70
C GLY A 383 4.88 18.99 -4.65
N LYS A 384 5.20 19.99 -5.46
CA LYS A 384 6.49 20.70 -5.37
C LYS A 384 6.50 21.71 -4.24
N ARG A 385 7.72 22.06 -3.81
CA ARG A 385 7.94 23.16 -2.86
C ARG A 385 7.25 24.42 -3.39
N ALA A 386 6.35 25.00 -2.60
CA ALA A 386 5.76 26.29 -2.93
C ALA A 386 6.91 27.32 -3.01
N ILE A 387 7.16 27.86 -4.19
CA ILE A 387 8.10 28.97 -4.33
C ILE A 387 7.39 30.18 -3.74
N ALA A 388 7.88 30.69 -2.60
CA ALA A 388 7.35 31.92 -2.04
C ALA A 388 7.39 33.02 -3.12
N PRO A 389 6.28 33.74 -3.38
CA PRO A 389 6.31 34.86 -4.31
C PRO A 389 7.35 35.87 -3.83
N GLN A 390 8.25 36.28 -4.74
CA GLN A 390 9.34 37.22 -4.47
C GLN A 390 8.87 38.60 -4.04
#